data_AF-A0A8T3LWT0-F1
#
_entry.id   AF-A0A8T3LWT0-F1
#
_cell.length_a   1.000
_cell.length_b   1.000
_cell.length_c   1.000
_cell.angle_alpha   90.00
_cell.angle_beta   90.00
_cell.angle_gamma   90.00
#
_symmetry.space_group_name_H-M   'P 1'
#
loop_
_entity.id
_entity.type
_entity.pdbx_description
1 polymer ?
#
loop_
_entity_poly.entity_id
_entity_poly.type
_entity_poly.pdbx_seq_one_letter_code
_entity_poly.pdbx_strand_id
1 'polypeptide(L)'
;ADLAFPVTTIQATAGAAFTITLVNNDSVPHNISIYAEEGGELLAEGTVINGGETVELRVDPLDAGEYYFMCDLHPADMNGTLVVEG
;
A
#
# COMPACT_ATOMS: atom_id res chain seq x y z
N ALA A 1 17.78 2.89 -7.74
CA ALA A 1 16.45 2.63 -7.22
C ALA A 1 15.51 3.67 -7.78
N ASP A 2 14.39 3.24 -8.36
CA ASP A 2 13.28 4.14 -8.69
C ASP A 2 12.35 4.07 -7.48
N LEU A 3 12.48 5.05 -6.58
CA LEU A 3 11.77 5.07 -5.31
C LEU A 3 10.32 5.52 -5.51
N ALA A 4 9.57 4.76 -6.31
CA ALA A 4 8.19 5.08 -6.67
C ALA A 4 7.36 3.80 -6.83
N PHE A 5 6.08 3.88 -6.44
CA PHE A 5 5.09 2.94 -6.96
C PHE A 5 4.69 3.40 -8.36
N PRO A 6 4.65 2.51 -9.37
CA PRO A 6 4.18 2.87 -10.71
C PRO A 6 2.66 3.16 -10.74
N VAL A 7 1.95 2.76 -9.69
CA VAL A 7 0.52 2.99 -9.50
C VAL A 7 0.35 3.96 -8.33
N THR A 8 -0.33 5.08 -8.59
CA THR A 8 -0.63 6.10 -7.57
C THR A 8 -2.05 6.01 -7.01
N THR A 9 -2.89 5.16 -7.60
CA THR A 9 -4.28 4.95 -7.16
C THR A 9 -4.66 3.48 -7.22
N ILE A 10 -5.15 2.93 -6.10
CA ILE A 10 -5.73 1.59 -6.00
C ILE A 10 -7.24 1.74 -5.76
N GLN A 11 -8.06 0.92 -6.41
CA GLN A 11 -9.51 0.87 -6.17
C GLN A 11 -9.91 -0.44 -5.47
N ALA A 12 -10.77 -0.36 -4.47
CA ALA A 12 -11.32 -1.51 -3.77
C ALA A 12 -12.82 -1.34 -3.48
N THR A 13 -13.50 -2.45 -3.20
CA THR A 13 -14.94 -2.45 -2.90
C THR A 13 -15.19 -2.24 -1.41
N ALA A 14 -16.06 -1.29 -1.08
CA ALA A 14 -16.48 -1.01 0.30
C ALA A 14 -17.09 -2.22 0.98
N GLY A 15 -16.73 -2.45 2.24
CA GLY A 15 -17.24 -3.56 3.06
C GLY A 15 -16.73 -4.95 2.65
N ALA A 16 -15.78 -5.03 1.71
CA ALA A 16 -15.13 -6.29 1.32
C ALA A 16 -13.63 -6.27 1.64
N ALA A 17 -13.13 -7.37 2.19
CA ALA A 17 -11.70 -7.55 2.35
C ALA A 17 -11.04 -7.74 0.98
N PHE A 18 -9.81 -7.24 0.84
CA PHE A 18 -9.05 -7.35 -0.40
C PHE A 18 -7.58 -7.68 -0.12
N THR A 19 -6.81 -7.88 -1.18
CA THR A 19 -5.39 -8.21 -1.08
C THR A 19 -4.61 -7.37 -2.08
N ILE A 20 -3.51 -6.80 -1.60
CA ILE A 20 -2.55 -6.08 -2.44
C ILE A 20 -1.32 -6.96 -2.60
N THR A 21 -0.93 -7.21 -3.84
CA THR A 21 0.32 -7.90 -4.15
C THR A 21 1.41 -6.86 -4.40
N LEU A 22 2.47 -6.90 -3.59
CA LEU A 22 3.67 -6.10 -3.81
C LEU A 22 4.75 -6.96 -4.46
N VAL A 23 5.25 -6.52 -5.62
CA VAL A 23 6.41 -7.11 -6.31
C VAL A 23 7.55 -6.11 -6.25
N ASN A 24 8.64 -6.45 -5.55
CA ASN A 24 9.81 -5.59 -5.48
C ASN A 24 10.75 -5.89 -6.65
N ASN A 25 10.63 -5.11 -7.74
CA ASN A 25 11.55 -5.19 -8.89
C ASN A 25 12.79 -4.31 -8.74
N ASP A 26 12.94 -3.58 -7.63
CA ASP A 26 14.13 -2.80 -7.33
C ASP A 26 15.17 -3.66 -6.58
N SER A 27 16.29 -3.02 -6.23
CA SER A 27 17.45 -3.58 -5.55
C SER A 27 17.46 -3.28 -4.04
N VAL A 28 16.62 -2.36 -3.56
CA VAL A 28 16.53 -1.97 -2.15
C VAL A 28 15.24 -2.50 -1.51
N PRO A 29 15.17 -2.62 -0.17
CA PRO A 29 13.98 -3.16 0.49
C PRO A 29 12.77 -2.22 0.45
N HIS A 30 11.57 -2.77 0.29
CA HIS A 30 10.32 -2.04 0.25
C HIS A 30 9.21 -2.77 1.01
N ASN A 31 8.19 -2.04 1.41
CA ASN A 31 6.89 -2.57 1.84
C ASN A 31 5.78 -1.68 1.27
N ILE A 32 4.53 -2.06 1.57
CA ILE A 32 3.36 -1.21 1.36
C ILE A 32 2.48 -1.33 2.59
N SER A 33 2.10 -0.21 3.17
CA SER A 33 1.22 -0.11 4.34
C SER A 33 0.05 0.81 4.02
N ILE A 34 -1.11 0.57 4.63
CA ILE A 34 -2.34 1.35 4.45
C ILE A 34 -2.61 2.16 5.71
N TYR A 35 -2.93 3.43 5.52
CA TYR A 35 -3.22 4.42 6.56
C TYR A 35 -4.57 5.09 6.31
N ALA A 36 -5.19 5.58 7.39
CA ALA A 36 -6.42 6.37 7.33
C ALA A 36 -6.25 7.63 6.47
N GLU A 37 -5.09 8.28 6.57
CA GLU A 37 -4.68 9.47 5.81
C GLU A 37 -3.14 9.60 5.89
N GLU A 38 -2.55 10.58 5.19
CA GLU A 38 -1.12 10.87 5.31
C GLU A 38 -0.75 11.24 6.77
N GLY A 39 0.11 10.43 7.40
CA GLY A 39 0.45 10.58 8.81
C GLY A 39 -0.64 10.15 9.80
N GLY A 40 -1.72 9.54 9.31
CA GLY A 40 -2.85 9.05 10.10
C GLY A 40 -2.62 7.69 10.76
N GLU A 41 -3.71 7.08 11.22
CA GLU A 41 -3.71 5.76 11.83
C GLU A 41 -3.32 4.67 10.83
N LEU A 42 -2.48 3.72 11.26
CA LEU A 42 -2.12 2.52 10.49
C LEU A 42 -3.28 1.54 10.48
N LEU A 43 -3.76 1.19 9.29
CA LEU A 43 -4.88 0.27 9.08
C LEU A 43 -4.41 -1.15 8.68
N ALA A 44 -3.32 -1.25 7.93
CA ALA A 44 -2.71 -2.53 7.55
C ALA A 44 -1.20 -2.36 7.31
N GLU A 45 -0.38 -3.21 7.92
CA GLU A 45 1.08 -3.16 7.79
C GLU A 45 1.59 -4.24 6.84
N GLY A 46 2.32 -3.84 5.81
CA GLY A 46 2.99 -4.77 4.90
C GLY A 46 4.35 -5.23 5.41
N THR A 47 4.70 -6.48 5.08
CA THR A 47 6.05 -7.01 5.33
C THR A 47 7.09 -6.30 4.46
N VAL A 48 8.24 -5.98 5.04
CA VAL A 48 9.41 -5.49 4.29
C VAL A 48 10.04 -6.64 3.51
N ILE A 49 10.17 -6.45 2.19
CA ILE A 49 10.74 -7.42 1.26
C ILE A 49 11.93 -6.84 0.50
N ASN A 50 12.91 -7.69 0.21
CA ASN A 50 14.10 -7.37 -0.58
C ASN A 50 13.79 -7.42 -2.08
N GLY A 51 14.75 -6.96 -2.89
CA GLY A 51 14.66 -7.03 -4.35
C GLY A 51 14.46 -8.45 -4.87
N GLY A 52 13.55 -8.62 -5.84
CA GLY A 52 13.17 -9.89 -6.45
C GLY A 52 12.12 -10.69 -5.67
N GLU A 53 11.69 -10.22 -4.50
CA GLU A 53 10.67 -10.88 -3.69
C GLU A 53 9.25 -10.37 -4.03
N THR A 54 8.25 -11.14 -3.62
CA THR A 54 6.82 -10.81 -3.76
C THR A 54 6.10 -11.18 -2.47
N VAL A 55 5.20 -10.31 -2.01
CA VAL A 55 4.36 -10.56 -0.83
C VAL A 55 2.93 -10.10 -1.08
N GLU A 56 2.00 -10.71 -0.37
CA GLU A 56 0.60 -10.31 -0.33
C GLU A 56 0.30 -9.64 1.02
N LEU A 57 -0.26 -8.43 0.97
CA LEU A 57 -0.86 -7.76 2.11
C LEU A 57 -2.38 -7.96 2.07
N ARG A 58 -2.92 -8.64 3.06
CA ARG A 58 -4.36 -8.70 3.29
C ARG A 58 -4.82 -7.43 4.00
N VAL A 59 -5.85 -6.79 3.44
CA VAL A 59 -6.52 -5.64 4.06
C VAL A 59 -7.93 -6.06 4.43
N ASP A 60 -8.30 -5.83 5.69
CA ASP A 60 -9.65 -6.08 6.19
C ASP A 60 -10.67 -5.13 5.52
N PRO A 61 -11.97 -5.42 5.58
CA PRO A 61 -13.00 -4.57 4.99
C PRO A 61 -12.87 -3.11 5.47
N LEU A 62 -12.87 -2.18 4.53
CA LEU A 62 -12.87 -0.74 4.78
C LEU A 62 -14.22 -0.14 4.37
N ASP A 63 -14.62 0.94 5.04
CA ASP A 63 -15.77 1.74 4.64
C ASP A 63 -15.47 2.49 3.33
N ALA A 64 -16.50 2.99 2.66
CA ALA A 64 -16.30 3.83 1.47
C ALA A 64 -15.57 5.13 1.86
N GLY A 65 -14.52 5.48 1.12
CA GLY A 65 -13.68 6.62 1.43
C GLY A 65 -12.35 6.62 0.68
N GLU A 66 -11.57 7.68 0.89
CA GLU A 66 -10.19 7.76 0.45
C GLU A 66 -9.26 7.45 1.62
N TYR A 67 -8.25 6.63 1.35
CA TYR A 67 -7.22 6.19 2.26
C TYR A 67 -5.85 6.43 1.63
N TYR A 68 -4.80 6.27 2.42
CA TYR A 68 -3.43 6.50 1.99
C TYR A 68 -2.65 5.19 2.00
N PHE A 69 -1.81 4.96 0.99
CA PHE A 69 -0.82 3.88 1.04
C PHE A 69 0.58 4.44 0.85
N MET A 70 1.56 3.85 1.54
CA MET A 70 2.97 4.22 1.39
C MET A 70 3.94 3.08 1.63
N CYS A 71 5.18 3.26 1.20
CA CYS A 71 6.32 2.49 1.70
C CYS A 71 6.91 3.20 2.93
N ASP A 72 6.99 2.51 4.05
CA ASP A 72 7.41 3.08 5.33
C ASP A 72 8.92 3.41 5.36
N LEU A 73 9.70 2.78 4.48
CA LEU A 73 11.13 3.04 4.32
C LEU A 73 11.41 4.28 3.46
N HIS A 74 10.48 4.64 2.56
CA HIS A 74 10.65 5.71 1.58
C HIS A 74 9.39 6.59 1.48
N PRO A 75 8.87 7.12 2.59
CA PRO A 75 7.53 7.72 2.64
C PRO A 75 7.41 9.01 1.81
N ALA A 76 8.52 9.72 1.58
CA ALA A 76 8.53 10.97 0.81
C ALA A 76 8.20 10.76 -0.68
N ASP A 77 8.58 9.62 -1.25
CA ASP A 77 8.52 9.38 -2.70
C ASP A 77 7.58 8.22 -3.09
N MET A 78 7.37 7.26 -2.18
CA MET A 78 6.60 6.04 -2.46
C MET A 78 5.26 6.05 -1.72
N ASN A 79 4.29 6.73 -2.31
CA ASN A 79 2.93 6.81 -1.76
C ASN A 79 1.86 6.99 -2.83
N GLY A 80 0.60 6.85 -2.42
CA GLY A 80 -0.56 7.07 -3.27
C GLY A 80 -1.89 6.92 -2.51
N THR A 81 -2.98 6.93 -3.26
CA THR A 81 -4.35 6.92 -2.72
C THR A 81 -5.02 5.57 -2.92
N LEU A 82 -5.63 5.03 -1.87
CA LEU A 82 -6.54 3.90 -1.97
C LEU A 82 -7.97 4.44 -1.93
N VAL A 83 -8.74 4.25 -3.01
CA VAL A 83 -10.14 4.63 -3.10
C VAL A 83 -10.99 3.40 -2.85
N VAL A 84 -11.88 3.48 -1.86
CA VAL A 84 -12.83 2.42 -1.53
C VAL A 84 -14.23 2.90 -1.87
N GLU A 85 -14.90 2.19 -2.77
CA GLU A 85 -16.21 2.59 -3.33
C GLU A 85 -17.17 1.40 -3.44
N GLY A 86 -18.47 1.67 -3.60
CA GLY A 86 -19.54 0.66 -3.62
C GLY A 86 -20.46 0.75 -4.83
#